data_AF-A0A6N6Q5H1-F1
#
_entry.id   AF-A0A6N6Q5H1-F1
#
_cell.length_a   1.000
_cell.length_b   1.000
_cell.length_c   1.000
_cell.angle_alpha   90.00
_cell.angle_beta   90.00
_cell.angle_gamma   90.00
#
_symmetry.space_group_name_H-M   'P 1'
#
loop_
_entity.id
_entity.type
_entity.pdbx_description
1 polymer ?
#
loop_
_entity_poly.entity_id
_entity_poly.type
_entity_poly.pdbx_seq_one_letter_code
_entity_poly.pdbx_strand_id
1 'polypeptide(L)'
;MDALDVAAHAGEEWANAGAGEGGSCRTLVPRHGISVGYPEHSLGTDGGSRNRMRETSHESRGAPGPRGTLQSHMQKITAIAVGLTLAAGLSRAADKVDFEKEIVPILAEHCVKCHGEEKQKGKLRLDTKADVAKGGKSGKAVLAAGDPAKSELFHRLTLPKGDDDLMPPEGGPIPEKAIATIKAWITQGANWPDGVVVKVVAKAGAAPVAEMPAMPRRPVPPLPELPKEFKPSAGESAAIATLAKAGVEPRPIAQNSPWKEVNLRLKGAEVTDKTLEPLRELTSLVEVRLGTTKVTDAGLASLQGLSQLQVLSLESTGVTDAGLEKIKGLGNLVYLNLYGTPVTDAGLQHLAGLKHLRNLYLWQTKTTPEGVKKLQAALPGCEINTGADLTVIPPPEKKEEPKKKEEPKKEEAKKKEEPKK
;
A
#
# COMPACT_ATOMS: atom_id res chain seq x y z
N MET A 1 6.42 1.29 74.41
CA MET A 1 7.68 1.12 75.13
C MET A 1 7.85 -0.37 75.36
N ASP A 2 9.01 -0.84 74.92
CA ASP A 2 9.71 -2.09 75.22
C ASP A 2 9.25 -3.45 74.66
N ALA A 3 10.31 -4.14 74.27
CA ALA A 3 10.44 -5.39 73.54
C ALA A 3 10.71 -6.57 74.49
N LEU A 4 10.82 -7.76 73.89
CA LEU A 4 11.66 -8.94 74.22
C LEU A 4 10.84 -10.22 73.98
N ASP A 5 11.09 -11.02 72.94
CA ASP A 5 12.24 -11.91 72.68
C ASP A 5 12.16 -13.23 73.47
N VAL A 6 11.89 -14.34 72.77
CA VAL A 6 12.37 -15.70 73.09
C VAL A 6 12.51 -16.49 71.79
N ALA A 7 13.75 -16.72 71.40
CA ALA A 7 14.19 -17.71 70.43
C ALA A 7 14.30 -19.11 71.08
N ALA A 8 14.16 -20.17 70.28
CA ALA A 8 14.74 -21.48 70.56
C ALA A 8 15.34 -22.07 69.28
N HIS A 9 16.65 -22.34 69.35
CA HIS A 9 17.52 -22.95 68.35
C HIS A 9 17.53 -24.48 68.44
N ALA A 10 17.74 -25.13 67.29
CA ALA A 10 18.64 -26.28 67.08
C ALA A 10 18.85 -26.36 65.55
N GLY A 11 20.04 -26.26 64.96
CA GLY A 11 21.36 -26.74 65.39
C GLY A 11 21.64 -28.07 64.67
N GLU A 12 22.20 -28.02 63.45
CA GLU A 12 23.54 -28.55 63.09
C GLU A 12 23.46 -30.02 62.61
N GLU A 13 24.26 -30.59 61.70
CA GLU A 13 25.50 -30.19 61.02
C GLU A 13 25.78 -31.16 59.84
N TRP A 14 26.91 -30.92 59.19
CA TRP A 14 27.41 -31.30 57.87
C TRP A 14 27.74 -32.79 57.58
N ALA A 15 27.83 -33.13 56.29
CA ALA A 15 29.07 -33.69 55.70
C ALA A 15 29.05 -33.69 54.17
N ASN A 16 30.23 -33.40 53.61
CA ASN A 16 30.55 -33.13 52.21
C ASN A 16 31.54 -34.21 51.73
N ALA A 17 31.34 -34.77 50.52
CA ALA A 17 32.32 -35.52 49.70
C ALA A 17 31.59 -35.88 48.39
N GLY A 18 32.14 -35.87 47.19
CA GLY A 18 33.51 -35.91 46.68
C GLY A 18 33.41 -36.45 45.23
N ALA A 19 34.31 -36.02 44.37
CA ALA A 19 34.28 -36.18 42.90
C ALA A 19 34.34 -37.62 42.36
N GLY A 20 33.96 -37.79 41.07
CA GLY A 20 34.69 -38.69 40.16
C GLY A 20 33.88 -39.64 39.27
N GLU A 21 34.10 -39.50 37.96
CA GLU A 21 34.13 -40.54 36.91
C GLU A 21 32.83 -41.06 36.25
N GLY A 22 32.67 -40.66 34.98
CA GLY A 22 32.80 -41.56 33.82
C GLY A 22 31.78 -42.69 33.60
N GLY A 23 31.02 -42.60 32.51
CA GLY A 23 30.62 -43.82 31.78
C GLY A 23 29.24 -43.86 31.15
N SER A 24 29.26 -43.91 29.81
CA SER A 24 28.38 -44.74 28.97
C SER A 24 27.03 -44.21 28.50
N CYS A 25 27.03 -43.91 27.20
CA CYS A 25 25.92 -43.90 26.26
C CYS A 25 25.00 -45.13 26.42
N ARG A 26 23.70 -44.91 26.62
CA ARG A 26 22.66 -45.85 26.20
C ARG A 26 21.43 -45.13 25.66
N THR A 27 21.24 -45.37 24.38
CA THR A 27 20.06 -45.19 23.55
C THR A 27 18.77 -45.70 24.21
N LEU A 28 17.73 -44.87 24.22
CA LEU A 28 16.33 -45.30 24.34
C LEU A 28 15.48 -44.47 23.38
N VAL A 29 15.23 -45.07 22.21
CA VAL A 29 14.25 -44.64 21.19
C VAL A 29 12.92 -45.34 21.51
N PRO A 30 11.75 -44.75 21.17
CA PRO A 30 10.49 -44.98 21.88
C PRO A 30 9.68 -46.15 21.30
N ARG A 31 8.70 -46.62 22.06
CA ARG A 31 7.67 -47.55 21.60
C ARG A 31 6.27 -47.02 21.92
N HIS A 32 5.34 -47.35 21.02
CA HIS A 32 3.90 -47.02 20.94
C HIS A 32 3.65 -45.68 20.23
N GLY A 33 3.26 -45.61 18.94
CA GLY A 33 2.54 -46.58 18.11
C GLY A 33 1.04 -46.38 18.27
N ILE A 34 0.47 -45.35 17.63
CA ILE A 34 -0.97 -45.24 17.43
C ILE A 34 -1.25 -44.95 15.95
N SER A 35 -2.12 -45.81 15.43
CA SER A 35 -2.56 -45.97 14.06
C SER A 35 -3.33 -44.77 13.51
N VAL A 36 -3.09 -44.55 12.22
CA VAL A 36 -3.78 -43.69 11.27
C VAL A 36 -5.23 -44.14 11.09
N GLY A 37 -6.14 -43.20 10.86
CA GLY A 37 -7.53 -43.44 10.44
C GLY A 37 -8.15 -42.19 9.83
N TYR A 38 -7.97 -42.01 8.52
CA TYR A 38 -8.76 -41.10 7.69
C TYR A 38 -9.87 -41.91 6.99
N PRO A 39 -11.08 -41.38 6.84
CA PRO A 39 -11.98 -41.82 5.79
C PRO A 39 -12.00 -40.79 4.65
N GLU A 40 -11.65 -41.26 3.45
CA GLU A 40 -11.99 -40.60 2.19
C GLU A 40 -13.27 -41.19 1.56
N HIS A 41 -13.86 -40.37 0.67
CA HIS A 41 -14.72 -40.67 -0.47
C HIS A 41 -16.21 -41.01 -0.26
N SER A 42 -17.07 -40.15 -0.83
CA SER A 42 -17.76 -40.54 -2.08
C SER A 42 -18.33 -39.34 -2.82
N LEU A 43 -17.96 -39.24 -4.10
CA LEU A 43 -18.67 -38.48 -5.13
C LEU A 43 -19.75 -39.40 -5.70
N GLY A 44 -20.97 -38.86 -5.88
CA GLY A 44 -22.06 -39.52 -6.58
C GLY A 44 -22.68 -38.56 -7.59
N THR A 45 -22.49 -38.87 -8.87
CA THR A 45 -23.18 -38.31 -10.04
C THR A 45 -24.43 -39.15 -10.38
N ASP A 46 -25.21 -38.64 -11.35
CA ASP A 46 -26.48 -39.13 -11.93
C ASP A 46 -27.75 -38.85 -11.12
N GLY A 47 -28.87 -38.41 -11.70
CA GLY A 47 -29.24 -38.26 -13.10
C GLY A 47 -30.77 -38.38 -13.23
N GLY A 48 -31.41 -37.52 -14.01
CA GLY A 48 -32.64 -37.87 -14.72
C GLY A 48 -34.01 -37.42 -14.18
N SER A 49 -34.75 -36.76 -15.08
CA SER A 49 -36.19 -36.92 -15.37
C SER A 49 -37.23 -35.94 -14.79
N ARG A 50 -37.55 -34.95 -15.66
CA ARG A 50 -38.85 -34.68 -16.34
C ARG A 50 -40.18 -34.72 -15.58
N ASN A 51 -41.06 -33.83 -16.08
CA ASN A 51 -42.53 -33.71 -15.96
C ASN A 51 -43.06 -33.05 -14.68
N ARG A 52 -44.17 -32.31 -14.65
CA ARG A 52 -45.07 -31.65 -15.64
C ARG A 52 -46.16 -30.98 -14.79
N MET A 53 -46.63 -29.81 -15.24
CA MET A 53 -47.87 -29.07 -14.94
C MET A 53 -48.92 -29.65 -13.96
N ARG A 54 -49.47 -28.77 -13.10
CA ARG A 54 -50.86 -28.22 -13.15
C ARG A 54 -51.10 -27.30 -11.95
N GLU A 55 -51.43 -26.02 -12.16
CA GLU A 55 -52.80 -25.44 -12.24
C GLU A 55 -53.65 -25.64 -10.98
N THR A 56 -54.04 -24.53 -10.32
CA THR A 56 -55.43 -24.04 -10.30
C THR A 56 -55.48 -22.63 -9.70
N SER A 57 -55.89 -21.65 -10.51
CA SER A 57 -56.32 -20.31 -10.09
C SER A 57 -57.82 -20.20 -10.33
N HIS A 58 -58.57 -19.73 -9.34
CA HIS A 58 -60.02 -19.51 -9.43
C HIS A 58 -60.35 -18.20 -10.14
N GLU A 59 -61.52 -18.22 -10.74
CA GLU A 59 -62.11 -17.39 -11.80
C GLU A 59 -62.81 -16.11 -11.29
N SER A 60 -62.84 -15.03 -12.09
CA SER A 60 -64.09 -14.36 -12.52
C SER A 60 -63.89 -13.13 -13.45
N ARG A 61 -64.38 -13.25 -14.70
CA ARG A 61 -65.33 -12.38 -15.48
C ARG A 61 -65.14 -10.84 -15.43
N GLY A 62 -65.23 -10.04 -16.50
CA GLY A 62 -65.69 -10.19 -17.89
C GLY A 62 -65.53 -8.84 -18.66
N ALA A 63 -65.55 -8.92 -20.00
CA ALA A 63 -65.31 -7.87 -21.01
C ALA A 63 -66.55 -6.93 -21.25
N PRO A 64 -66.64 -6.01 -22.25
CA PRO A 64 -65.75 -5.71 -23.43
C PRO A 64 -65.55 -4.21 -23.83
N GLY A 65 -64.74 -3.97 -24.90
CA GLY A 65 -64.24 -2.68 -25.46
C GLY A 65 -65.27 -1.77 -26.18
N PRO A 66 -64.94 -0.96 -27.24
CA PRO A 66 -63.91 -1.19 -28.29
C PRO A 66 -63.19 0.07 -28.92
N ARG A 67 -62.24 -0.18 -29.87
CA ARG A 67 -61.80 0.60 -31.07
C ARG A 67 -61.34 2.08 -30.88
N GLY A 68 -60.30 2.64 -31.51
CA GLY A 68 -59.38 2.25 -32.57
C GLY A 68 -58.57 3.49 -33.05
N THR A 69 -57.58 3.25 -33.92
CA THR A 69 -57.06 4.12 -35.01
C THR A 69 -56.28 5.42 -34.73
N LEU A 70 -55.06 5.47 -35.33
CA LEU A 70 -54.47 6.52 -36.23
C LEU A 70 -54.31 7.94 -35.63
N GLN A 71 -53.41 8.85 -36.01
CA GLN A 71 -52.22 8.97 -36.85
C GLN A 71 -51.82 10.46 -36.70
N SER A 72 -50.51 10.72 -36.59
CA SER A 72 -49.74 11.90 -37.02
C SER A 72 -50.46 13.14 -37.59
N HIS A 73 -49.99 14.36 -37.25
CA HIS A 73 -49.56 15.47 -38.15
C HIS A 73 -49.55 16.82 -37.35
N MET A 74 -48.39 17.44 -37.10
CA MET A 74 -47.66 18.44 -37.90
C MET A 74 -48.02 19.93 -37.63
N GLN A 75 -46.96 20.76 -37.72
CA GLN A 75 -46.89 22.22 -37.98
C GLN A 75 -46.94 23.21 -36.81
N LYS A 76 -45.83 23.95 -36.62
CA LYS A 76 -45.63 25.29 -37.21
C LYS A 76 -44.16 25.71 -37.22
N ILE A 77 -43.78 26.34 -38.33
CA ILE A 77 -42.49 26.97 -38.65
C ILE A 77 -42.61 28.46 -38.31
N THR A 78 -41.56 29.05 -37.74
CA THR A 78 -41.28 30.48 -37.90
C THR A 78 -39.78 30.66 -38.16
N ALA A 79 -39.46 31.30 -39.28
CA ALA A 79 -38.11 31.57 -39.78
C ALA A 79 -37.54 32.87 -39.20
N ILE A 80 -36.21 32.93 -38.97
CA ILE A 80 -35.40 34.15 -39.06
C ILE A 80 -34.07 33.80 -39.74
N ALA A 81 -33.68 34.68 -40.65
CA ALA A 81 -32.63 34.53 -41.64
C ALA A 81 -31.27 35.15 -41.23
N VAL A 82 -30.29 34.88 -42.09
CA VAL A 82 -29.06 35.63 -42.39
C VAL A 82 -27.84 35.39 -41.48
N GLY A 83 -26.74 35.00 -42.13
CA GLY A 83 -25.39 35.07 -41.57
C GLY A 83 -24.39 34.18 -42.29
N LEU A 84 -24.05 34.51 -43.54
CA LEU A 84 -22.92 33.92 -44.26
C LEU A 84 -21.62 34.43 -43.61
N THR A 85 -20.89 33.57 -42.89
CA THR A 85 -19.51 33.86 -42.46
C THR A 85 -18.57 32.74 -42.88
N LEU A 86 -17.65 33.12 -43.76
CA LEU A 86 -16.48 32.37 -44.17
C LEU A 86 -15.54 32.27 -42.94
N ALA A 87 -15.46 31.11 -42.30
CA ALA A 87 -14.46 30.84 -41.28
C ALA A 87 -13.34 29.98 -41.89
N ALA A 88 -12.25 30.66 -42.26
CA ALA A 88 -10.97 30.02 -42.54
C ALA A 88 -10.58 29.14 -41.35
N GLY A 89 -10.33 27.86 -41.60
CA GLY A 89 -9.83 26.93 -40.59
C GLY A 89 -8.44 27.35 -40.14
N LEU A 90 -8.33 27.92 -38.94
CA LEU A 90 -7.05 28.07 -38.27
C LEU A 90 -6.53 26.67 -37.90
N SER A 91 -5.42 26.30 -38.53
CA SER A 91 -4.56 25.21 -38.06
C SER A 91 -4.13 25.54 -36.63
N ARG A 92 -4.55 24.73 -35.66
CA ARG A 92 -4.12 24.87 -34.27
C ARG A 92 -2.65 24.50 -34.23
N ALA A 93 -1.78 25.48 -33.98
CA ALA A 93 -0.36 25.24 -33.73
C ALA A 93 -0.24 24.16 -32.63
N ALA A 94 0.40 23.05 -32.94
CA ALA A 94 0.68 22.00 -31.97
C ALA A 94 1.52 22.62 -30.85
N ASP A 95 1.13 22.37 -29.59
CA ASP A 95 1.87 22.84 -28.42
C ASP A 95 3.35 22.42 -28.55
N LYS A 96 4.26 23.35 -28.27
CA LYS A 96 5.70 23.13 -28.40
C LYS A 96 6.16 22.15 -27.32
N VAL A 97 6.85 21.07 -27.71
CA VAL A 97 7.38 20.08 -26.77
C VAL A 97 8.53 20.70 -25.98
N ASP A 98 8.44 20.66 -24.65
CA ASP A 98 9.51 21.09 -23.74
C ASP A 98 10.55 19.97 -23.63
N PHE A 99 11.75 20.20 -24.16
CA PHE A 99 12.81 19.18 -24.17
C PHE A 99 13.15 18.70 -22.76
N GLU A 100 13.30 19.62 -21.79
CA GLU A 100 13.74 19.28 -20.44
C GLU A 100 12.66 18.56 -19.63
N LYS A 101 11.40 18.94 -19.81
CA LYS A 101 10.29 18.34 -19.04
C LYS A 101 9.73 17.08 -19.67
N GLU A 102 9.77 16.98 -21.00
CA GLU A 102 9.05 15.92 -21.72
C GLU A 102 9.98 14.93 -22.42
N ILE A 103 11.15 15.36 -22.91
CA ILE A 103 12.07 14.48 -23.66
C ILE A 103 13.17 13.91 -22.77
N VAL A 104 13.77 14.73 -21.89
CA VAL A 104 14.83 14.28 -20.97
C VAL A 104 14.39 13.08 -20.11
N PRO A 105 13.18 13.02 -19.51
CA PRO A 105 12.77 11.84 -18.75
C PRO A 105 12.68 10.57 -19.60
N ILE A 106 12.17 10.69 -20.84
CA ILE A 106 12.02 9.56 -21.76
C ILE A 106 13.41 9.03 -22.16
N LEU A 107 14.33 9.92 -22.53
CA LEU A 107 15.70 9.54 -22.90
C LEU A 107 16.45 8.94 -21.71
N ALA A 108 16.31 9.52 -20.52
CA ALA A 108 16.96 9.05 -19.31
C ALA A 108 16.48 7.66 -18.88
N GLU A 109 15.17 7.42 -18.91
CA GLU A 109 14.56 6.15 -18.46
C GLU A 109 14.78 5.02 -19.48
N HIS A 110 14.68 5.31 -20.77
CA HIS A 110 14.61 4.26 -21.79
C HIS A 110 15.83 4.16 -22.72
N CYS A 111 16.67 5.21 -22.81
CA CYS A 111 17.74 5.27 -23.82
C CYS A 111 19.15 5.28 -23.20
N VAL A 112 19.39 6.14 -22.21
CA VAL A 112 20.74 6.43 -21.71
C VAL A 112 21.35 5.26 -20.92
N LYS A 113 20.55 4.34 -20.37
CA LYS A 113 21.09 3.13 -19.69
C LYS A 113 21.97 2.26 -20.60
N CYS A 114 21.68 2.23 -21.91
CA CYS A 114 22.46 1.44 -22.89
C CYS A 114 23.21 2.30 -23.92
N HIS A 115 22.90 3.60 -24.00
CA HIS A 115 23.49 4.57 -24.91
C HIS A 115 23.95 5.84 -24.16
N GLY A 116 24.53 5.68 -22.98
CA GLY A 116 25.07 6.76 -22.15
C GLY A 116 26.60 6.72 -22.07
N GLU A 117 27.19 7.54 -21.20
CA GLU A 117 28.64 7.58 -20.97
C GLU A 117 29.24 6.20 -20.65
N GLU A 118 28.62 5.49 -19.71
CA GLU A 118 29.11 4.20 -19.19
C GLU A 118 28.92 3.04 -20.17
N LYS A 119 27.90 3.11 -21.03
CA LYS A 119 27.53 2.02 -21.95
C LYS A 119 27.05 2.60 -23.27
N GLN A 120 27.75 2.26 -24.35
CA GLN A 120 27.50 2.76 -25.70
C GLN A 120 27.22 1.59 -26.65
N LYS A 121 26.12 0.86 -26.42
CA LYS A 121 25.68 -0.22 -27.32
C LYS A 121 25.55 0.37 -28.74
N GLY A 122 26.00 -0.39 -29.74
CA GLY A 122 25.98 0.10 -31.12
C GLY A 122 26.84 1.35 -31.40
N LYS A 123 27.85 1.68 -30.56
CA LYS A 123 28.65 2.93 -30.64
C LYS A 123 27.81 4.21 -30.64
N LEU A 124 26.59 4.14 -30.11
CA LEU A 124 25.66 5.27 -30.05
C LEU A 124 25.64 5.82 -28.61
N ARG A 125 25.70 7.15 -28.51
CA ARG A 125 25.61 7.90 -27.24
C ARG A 125 24.55 9.00 -27.36
N LEU A 126 23.60 9.01 -26.42
CA LEU A 126 22.35 9.78 -26.40
C LEU A 126 22.20 10.68 -25.16
N ASP A 127 23.28 10.90 -24.40
CA ASP A 127 23.30 11.76 -23.22
C ASP A 127 23.66 13.22 -23.53
N THR A 128 24.34 13.50 -24.65
CA THR A 128 24.65 14.88 -25.06
C THR A 128 24.31 15.13 -26.52
N LYS A 129 23.95 16.38 -26.85
CA LYS A 129 23.72 16.83 -28.23
C LYS A 129 24.92 16.57 -29.15
N ALA A 130 26.12 16.82 -28.64
CA ALA A 130 27.36 16.64 -29.40
C ALA A 130 27.61 15.17 -29.74
N ASP A 131 27.26 14.25 -28.85
CA ASP A 131 27.45 12.82 -29.07
C ASP A 131 26.35 12.21 -29.94
N VAL A 132 25.11 12.68 -29.82
CA VAL A 132 24.00 12.31 -30.72
C VAL A 132 24.35 12.64 -32.18
N ALA A 133 24.99 13.78 -32.41
CA ALA A 133 25.42 14.22 -33.74
C ALA A 133 26.53 13.33 -34.36
N LYS A 134 27.32 12.61 -33.54
CA LYS A 134 28.37 11.70 -34.03
C LYS A 134 27.81 10.42 -34.64
N GLY A 135 26.56 10.09 -34.37
CA GLY A 135 25.91 8.90 -34.90
C GLY A 135 26.32 7.60 -34.20
N GLY A 136 25.82 6.48 -34.71
CA GLY A 136 26.14 5.14 -34.22
C GLY A 136 26.63 4.21 -35.33
N LYS A 137 26.78 2.92 -35.02
CA LYS A 137 27.20 1.86 -35.97
C LYS A 137 26.28 1.73 -37.19
N SER A 138 25.04 2.23 -37.13
CA SER A 138 24.11 2.22 -38.27
C SER A 138 24.53 3.17 -39.40
N GLY A 139 25.40 4.15 -39.12
CA GLY A 139 25.81 5.17 -40.10
C GLY A 139 24.71 6.14 -40.53
N LYS A 140 23.52 6.04 -39.94
CA LYS A 140 22.36 6.90 -40.21
C LYS A 140 22.29 8.04 -39.19
N ALA A 141 21.62 9.14 -39.57
CA ALA A 141 21.32 10.22 -38.66
C ALA A 141 20.44 9.72 -37.51
N VAL A 142 20.91 9.93 -36.27
CA VAL A 142 20.17 9.53 -35.06
C VAL A 142 18.88 10.34 -34.94
N LEU A 143 18.99 11.63 -35.21
CA LEU A 143 17.88 12.59 -35.27
C LEU A 143 17.97 13.35 -36.60
N ALA A 144 16.92 13.24 -37.42
CA ALA A 144 16.71 14.08 -38.59
C ALA A 144 15.67 15.13 -38.23
N ALA A 145 16.11 16.36 -37.99
CA ALA A 145 15.25 17.47 -37.61
C ALA A 145 14.12 17.67 -38.63
N GLY A 146 12.87 17.64 -38.16
CA GLY A 146 11.67 17.77 -38.99
C GLY A 146 11.18 16.47 -39.65
N ASP A 147 11.96 15.39 -39.61
CA ASP A 147 11.63 14.13 -40.30
C ASP A 147 11.82 12.90 -39.39
N PRO A 148 10.75 12.48 -38.68
CA PRO A 148 10.79 11.26 -37.86
C PRO A 148 11.10 10.00 -38.67
N ALA A 149 10.69 9.91 -39.94
CA ALA A 149 10.92 8.71 -40.75
C ALA A 149 12.39 8.52 -41.12
N LYS A 150 13.16 9.62 -41.22
CA LYS A 150 14.62 9.58 -41.43
C LYS A 150 15.44 9.53 -40.15
N SER A 151 14.79 9.62 -38.98
CA SER A 151 15.46 9.56 -37.69
C SER A 151 15.62 8.11 -37.26
N GLU A 152 16.87 7.63 -37.19
CA GLU A 152 17.15 6.25 -36.77
C GLU A 152 16.63 5.97 -35.36
N LEU A 153 16.62 6.97 -34.48
CA LEU A 153 16.01 6.84 -33.15
C LEU A 153 14.53 6.46 -33.26
N PHE A 154 13.74 7.19 -34.06
CA PHE A 154 12.30 6.94 -34.15
C PHE A 154 11.97 5.62 -34.87
N HIS A 155 12.76 5.26 -35.89
CA HIS A 155 12.64 3.98 -36.58
C HIS A 155 12.77 2.81 -35.60
N ARG A 156 13.82 2.80 -34.78
CA ARG A 156 14.11 1.75 -33.79
C ARG A 156 13.07 1.61 -32.69
N LEU A 157 12.27 2.65 -32.44
CA LEU A 157 11.19 2.65 -31.45
C LEU A 157 9.85 2.15 -32.01
N THR A 158 9.71 2.11 -33.34
CA THR A 158 8.44 1.79 -34.03
C THR A 158 8.46 0.45 -34.76
N LEU A 159 9.55 -0.32 -34.62
CA LEU A 159 9.64 -1.67 -35.17
C LEU A 159 8.62 -2.62 -34.51
N PRO A 160 8.21 -3.70 -35.21
CA PRO A 160 7.31 -4.70 -34.65
C PRO A 160 7.85 -5.33 -33.36
N LYS A 161 6.96 -5.71 -32.44
CA LYS A 161 7.34 -6.42 -31.21
C LYS A 161 7.99 -7.76 -31.59
N GLY A 162 9.21 -8.01 -31.09
CA GLY A 162 9.99 -9.22 -31.37
C GLY A 162 11.05 -9.05 -32.45
N ASP A 163 11.18 -7.86 -33.04
CA ASP A 163 12.31 -7.51 -33.91
C ASP A 163 13.58 -7.30 -33.06
N ASP A 164 14.71 -7.88 -33.48
CA ASP A 164 16.01 -7.79 -32.76
C ASP A 164 16.55 -6.36 -32.71
N ASP A 165 16.13 -5.50 -33.65
CA ASP A 165 16.54 -4.11 -33.74
C ASP A 165 15.62 -3.15 -32.96
N LEU A 166 14.52 -3.65 -32.37
CA LEU A 166 13.62 -2.87 -31.53
C LEU A 166 14.32 -2.43 -30.24
N MET A 167 14.25 -1.13 -29.95
CA MET A 167 14.83 -0.55 -28.74
C MET A 167 13.75 -0.09 -27.77
N PRO A 168 13.89 -0.35 -26.45
CA PRO A 168 15.00 -1.06 -25.81
C PRO A 168 14.84 -2.61 -25.87
N PRO A 169 15.96 -3.37 -25.91
CA PRO A 169 15.92 -4.84 -25.94
C PRO A 169 15.55 -5.46 -24.59
N GLU A 170 15.76 -4.71 -23.50
CA GLU A 170 15.42 -5.08 -22.12
C GLU A 170 14.50 -4.01 -21.55
N GLY A 171 13.41 -4.39 -20.88
CA GLY A 171 12.44 -3.45 -20.30
C GLY A 171 11.14 -3.27 -21.10
N GLY A 172 11.02 -3.93 -22.26
CA GLY A 172 9.83 -3.90 -23.10
C GLY A 172 9.71 -2.64 -23.98
N PRO A 173 8.71 -2.60 -24.89
CA PRO A 173 8.53 -1.46 -25.79
C PRO A 173 8.18 -0.20 -25.00
N ILE A 174 8.73 0.94 -25.45
CA ILE A 174 8.44 2.26 -24.86
C ILE A 174 6.92 2.53 -24.95
N PRO A 175 6.30 3.16 -23.92
CA PRO A 175 4.90 3.55 -23.98
C PRO A 175 4.56 4.37 -25.23
N GLU A 176 3.43 4.08 -25.87
CA GLU A 176 2.99 4.75 -27.12
C GLU A 176 2.95 6.27 -26.99
N LYS A 177 2.57 6.78 -25.80
CA LYS A 177 2.58 8.21 -25.49
C LYS A 177 3.99 8.81 -25.59
N ALA A 178 5.00 8.13 -25.05
CA ALA A 178 6.38 8.61 -25.09
C ALA A 178 6.94 8.56 -26.52
N ILE A 179 6.59 7.54 -27.32
CA ILE A 179 6.91 7.49 -28.75
C ILE A 179 6.26 8.67 -29.50
N ALA A 180 5.01 9.00 -29.19
CA ALA A 180 4.32 10.15 -29.77
C ALA A 180 4.97 11.49 -29.39
N THR A 181 5.42 11.65 -28.15
CA THR A 181 6.16 12.84 -27.68
C THR A 181 7.50 12.98 -28.40
N ILE A 182 8.26 11.88 -28.56
CA ILE A 182 9.51 11.88 -29.35
C ILE A 182 9.23 12.26 -30.81
N LYS A 183 8.18 11.69 -31.42
CA LYS A 183 7.78 12.03 -32.80
C LYS A 183 7.48 13.52 -32.94
N ALA A 184 6.71 14.08 -32.02
CA ALA A 184 6.34 15.49 -32.02
C ALA A 184 7.58 16.38 -31.89
N TRP A 185 8.49 16.05 -30.96
CA TRP A 185 9.75 16.78 -30.79
C TRP A 185 10.63 16.74 -32.04
N ILE A 186 10.80 15.58 -32.67
CA ILE A 186 11.58 15.46 -33.91
C ILE A 186 10.93 16.28 -35.03
N THR A 187 9.60 16.22 -35.15
CA THR A 187 8.83 17.01 -36.14
C THR A 187 8.99 18.50 -35.92
N GLN A 188 9.11 18.95 -34.66
CA GLN A 188 9.37 20.34 -34.28
C GLN A 188 10.86 20.75 -34.41
N GLY A 189 11.69 19.92 -35.04
CA GLY A 189 13.09 20.21 -35.34
C GLY A 189 14.09 19.58 -34.38
N ALA A 190 13.67 18.65 -33.52
CA ALA A 190 14.53 17.97 -32.55
C ALA A 190 15.39 18.94 -31.73
N ASN A 191 14.78 20.06 -31.29
CA ASN A 191 15.51 21.12 -30.62
C ASN A 191 16.09 20.62 -29.29
N TRP A 192 17.41 20.51 -29.24
CA TRP A 192 18.18 20.14 -28.06
C TRP A 192 18.98 21.37 -27.59
N PRO A 193 18.69 21.92 -26.38
CA PRO A 193 19.38 23.09 -25.85
C PRO A 193 20.86 22.80 -25.56
N ASP A 194 21.74 23.76 -25.85
CA ASP A 194 23.18 23.60 -25.60
C ASP A 194 23.47 23.50 -24.09
N GLY A 195 24.40 22.62 -23.71
CA GLY A 195 24.77 22.40 -22.30
C GLY A 195 23.88 21.41 -21.52
N VAL A 196 22.78 20.93 -22.09
CA VAL A 196 21.93 19.91 -21.45
C VAL A 196 22.50 18.51 -21.64
N VAL A 197 22.82 17.86 -20.52
CA VAL A 197 23.26 16.45 -20.46
C VAL A 197 22.16 15.59 -19.85
N VAL A 198 21.66 14.63 -20.62
CA VAL A 198 20.68 13.64 -20.16
C VAL A 198 21.42 12.56 -19.38
N LYS A 199 21.25 12.56 -18.06
CA LYS A 199 21.76 11.49 -17.20
C LYS A 199 20.63 10.51 -16.90
N VAL A 200 20.95 9.23 -16.72
CA VAL A 200 20.00 8.26 -16.18
C VAL A 200 19.54 8.79 -14.82
N VAL A 201 18.30 9.24 -14.73
CA VAL A 201 17.65 9.39 -13.43
C VAL A 201 17.33 7.98 -12.97
N ALA A 202 18.06 7.49 -11.98
CA ALA A 202 17.63 6.31 -11.27
C ALA A 202 16.17 6.55 -10.85
N LYS A 203 15.27 5.63 -11.23
CA LYS A 203 13.95 5.51 -10.57
C LYS A 203 14.21 5.65 -9.07
N ALA A 204 13.47 6.53 -8.38
CA ALA A 204 13.57 6.66 -6.93
C ALA A 204 13.55 5.25 -6.31
N GLY A 205 14.73 4.81 -5.88
CA GLY A 205 15.12 3.42 -5.89
C GLY A 205 16.62 3.35 -5.71
N ALA A 206 17.04 3.64 -4.48
CA ALA A 206 18.40 3.57 -3.94
C ALA A 206 19.49 4.27 -4.76
N ALA A 207 19.71 5.56 -4.45
CA ALA A 207 20.95 6.23 -4.80
C ALA A 207 22.15 5.57 -4.06
N PRO A 208 23.33 5.47 -4.67
CA PRO A 208 24.56 5.28 -3.91
C PRO A 208 24.76 6.50 -3.01
N VAL A 209 25.16 6.25 -1.76
CA VAL A 209 25.43 7.26 -0.74
C VAL A 209 26.60 8.16 -1.16
N ALA A 210 26.33 9.11 -2.06
CA ALA A 210 27.01 10.39 -1.99
C ALA A 210 26.58 11.00 -0.65
N GLU A 211 27.55 11.46 0.13
CA GLU A 211 27.34 12.07 1.43
C GLU A 211 26.29 13.18 1.28
N MET A 212 25.04 12.81 1.58
CA MET A 212 23.92 13.73 1.58
C MET A 212 24.35 14.87 2.51
N PRO A 213 24.12 16.15 2.18
CA PRO A 213 24.28 17.20 3.18
C PRO A 213 23.49 16.70 4.37
N ALA A 214 24.17 16.51 5.51
CA ALA A 214 23.57 15.86 6.66
C ALA A 214 22.28 16.63 6.95
N MET A 215 21.13 16.05 6.59
CA MET A 215 19.87 16.54 7.10
C MET A 215 20.10 16.56 8.61
N PRO A 216 19.80 17.68 9.30
CA PRO A 216 20.07 17.76 10.72
C PRO A 216 19.48 16.50 11.34
N ARG A 217 20.35 15.60 11.84
CA ARG A 217 19.90 14.34 12.41
C ARG A 217 18.98 14.76 13.53
N ARG A 218 17.68 14.45 13.39
CA ARG A 218 16.74 14.75 14.46
C ARG A 218 17.35 14.14 15.72
N PRO A 219 17.42 14.86 16.84
CA PRO A 219 17.96 14.31 18.07
C PRO A 219 17.16 13.04 18.41
N VAL A 220 17.77 11.87 18.20
CA VAL A 220 17.14 10.60 18.54
C VAL A 220 17.54 10.32 20.00
N PRO A 221 16.61 10.42 20.96
CA PRO A 221 16.92 10.13 22.35
C PRO A 221 17.36 8.66 22.47
N PRO A 222 18.33 8.33 23.34
CA PRO A 222 18.77 6.95 23.52
C PRO A 222 17.59 6.03 23.81
N LEU A 223 17.69 4.77 23.36
CA LEU A 223 16.65 3.78 23.63
C LEU A 223 16.55 3.59 25.16
N PRO A 224 15.34 3.46 25.71
CA PRO A 224 15.19 3.14 27.12
C PRO A 224 15.83 1.78 27.39
N GLU A 225 16.82 1.77 28.28
CA GLU A 225 17.47 0.54 28.70
C GLU A 225 16.56 -0.21 29.68
N LEU A 226 16.45 -1.52 29.48
CA LEU A 226 15.78 -2.38 30.43
C LEU A 226 16.69 -2.59 31.66
N PRO A 227 16.14 -2.56 32.89
CA PRO A 227 16.90 -2.86 34.09
C PRO A 227 17.64 -4.19 33.97
N LYS A 228 18.95 -4.19 34.30
CA LYS A 228 19.77 -5.41 34.34
C LYS A 228 19.25 -6.40 35.39
N GLU A 229 18.80 -5.86 36.51
CA GLU A 229 18.15 -6.60 37.57
C GLU A 229 16.66 -6.27 37.54
N PHE A 230 15.85 -7.30 37.32
CA PHE A 230 14.41 -7.18 37.34
C PHE A 230 13.80 -8.42 37.98
N LYS A 231 12.96 -8.19 38.99
CA LYS A 231 12.20 -9.25 39.66
C LYS A 231 10.73 -9.14 39.21
N PRO A 232 10.18 -10.17 38.52
CA PRO A 232 8.77 -10.22 38.17
C PRO A 232 7.85 -10.00 39.38
N SER A 233 6.66 -9.46 39.12
CA SER A 233 5.65 -9.32 40.16
C SER A 233 5.24 -10.69 40.72
N ALA A 234 4.77 -10.73 41.97
CA ALA A 234 4.26 -11.97 42.55
C ALA A 234 3.03 -12.52 41.78
N GLY A 235 2.25 -11.63 41.14
CA GLY A 235 1.07 -12.00 40.35
C GLY A 235 1.40 -12.50 38.94
N GLU A 236 2.62 -12.27 38.45
CA GLU A 236 2.98 -12.51 37.05
C GLU A 236 2.85 -13.98 36.65
N SER A 237 3.27 -14.91 37.51
CA SER A 237 3.17 -16.35 37.23
C SER A 237 1.71 -16.82 37.10
N ALA A 238 0.82 -16.28 37.95
CA ALA A 238 -0.60 -16.60 37.90
C ALA A 238 -1.28 -16.01 36.65
N ALA A 239 -0.87 -14.80 36.26
CA ALA A 239 -1.36 -14.16 35.05
C ALA A 239 -0.89 -14.89 33.78
N ILE A 240 0.37 -15.35 33.72
CA ILE A 240 0.88 -16.21 32.64
C ILE A 240 0.06 -17.50 32.55
N ALA A 241 -0.22 -18.17 33.68
CA ALA A 241 -1.04 -19.38 33.68
C ALA A 241 -2.48 -19.11 33.19
N THR A 242 -3.02 -17.92 33.48
CA THR A 242 -4.36 -17.51 33.00
C THR A 242 -4.36 -17.24 31.50
N LEU A 243 -3.33 -16.55 30.98
CA LEU A 243 -3.14 -16.31 29.55
C LEU A 243 -2.94 -17.64 28.80
N ALA A 244 -2.17 -18.57 29.36
CA ALA A 244 -1.94 -19.89 28.76
C ALA A 244 -3.25 -20.70 28.61
N LYS A 245 -4.15 -20.64 29.61
CA LYS A 245 -5.50 -21.22 29.51
C LYS A 245 -6.36 -20.56 28.42
N ALA A 246 -6.14 -19.25 28.21
CA ALA A 246 -6.73 -18.51 27.10
C ALA A 246 -5.96 -18.73 25.78
N GLY A 247 -5.00 -19.67 25.71
CA GLY A 247 -4.18 -19.98 24.54
C GLY A 247 -3.31 -18.82 24.09
N VAL A 248 -2.83 -18.01 25.03
CA VAL A 248 -1.89 -16.90 24.82
C VAL A 248 -0.66 -17.20 25.67
N GLU A 249 0.49 -17.34 25.02
CA GLU A 249 1.74 -17.65 25.72
C GLU A 249 2.69 -16.44 25.64
N PRO A 250 2.91 -15.72 26.75
CA PRO A 250 3.98 -14.76 26.86
C PRO A 250 5.33 -15.42 26.63
N ARG A 251 6.13 -14.90 25.70
CA ARG A 251 7.44 -15.47 25.33
C ARG A 251 8.57 -14.57 25.84
N PRO A 252 9.70 -15.15 26.30
CA PRO A 252 10.86 -14.34 26.63
C PRO A 252 11.46 -13.71 25.36
N ILE A 253 11.93 -12.46 25.46
CA ILE A 253 12.54 -11.76 24.31
C ILE A 253 13.94 -12.29 23.95
N ALA A 254 14.58 -13.00 24.89
CA ALA A 254 15.89 -13.62 24.71
C ALA A 254 16.07 -14.78 25.69
N GLN A 255 17.03 -15.65 25.42
CA GLN A 255 17.37 -16.76 26.34
C GLN A 255 17.81 -16.19 27.70
N ASN A 256 17.29 -16.77 28.79
CA ASN A 256 17.54 -16.34 30.17
C ASN A 256 17.14 -14.88 30.47
N SER A 257 16.26 -14.29 29.67
CA SER A 257 15.74 -12.95 29.91
C SER A 257 14.45 -12.99 30.75
N PRO A 258 14.31 -12.14 31.78
CA PRO A 258 13.06 -12.03 32.52
C PRO A 258 11.96 -11.33 31.70
N TRP A 259 12.35 -10.60 30.66
CA TRP A 259 11.51 -9.74 29.83
C TRP A 259 10.70 -10.52 28.80
N LYS A 260 9.45 -10.11 28.59
CA LYS A 260 8.48 -10.87 27.79
C LYS A 260 7.82 -10.04 26.70
N GLU A 261 7.48 -10.73 25.63
CA GLU A 261 6.60 -10.26 24.56
C GLU A 261 5.30 -11.07 24.53
N VAL A 262 4.21 -10.41 24.17
CA VAL A 262 2.91 -11.06 23.96
C VAL A 262 2.36 -10.63 22.61
N ASN A 263 2.16 -11.61 21.73
CA ASN A 263 1.55 -11.40 20.43
C ASN A 263 0.18 -12.08 20.37
N LEU A 264 -0.88 -11.28 20.40
CA LEU A 264 -2.26 -11.74 20.33
C LEU A 264 -2.87 -11.64 18.92
N ARG A 265 -2.11 -11.12 17.93
CA ARG A 265 -2.62 -10.88 16.56
C ARG A 265 -3.17 -12.14 15.89
N LEU A 266 -2.56 -13.30 16.15
CA LEU A 266 -2.96 -14.57 15.53
C LEU A 266 -4.34 -15.05 16.00
N LYS A 267 -4.86 -14.53 17.11
CA LYS A 267 -6.19 -14.87 17.63
C LYS A 267 -7.29 -13.92 17.14
N GLY A 268 -6.90 -12.80 16.50
CA GLY A 268 -7.80 -11.85 15.86
C GLY A 268 -9.01 -11.45 16.71
N ALA A 269 -10.21 -11.71 16.18
CA ALA A 269 -11.48 -11.28 16.78
C ALA A 269 -11.85 -11.96 18.11
N GLU A 270 -11.16 -13.03 18.52
CA GLU A 270 -11.38 -13.68 19.83
C GLU A 270 -10.78 -12.85 20.98
N VAL A 271 -9.82 -11.98 20.67
CA VAL A 271 -9.16 -11.13 21.65
C VAL A 271 -10.06 -9.93 21.92
N THR A 272 -10.51 -9.83 23.17
CA THR A 272 -11.34 -8.74 23.68
C THR A 272 -10.65 -8.09 24.87
N ASP A 273 -11.23 -7.03 25.43
CA ASP A 273 -10.71 -6.34 26.61
C ASP A 273 -10.49 -7.30 27.79
N LYS A 274 -11.37 -8.30 27.96
CA LYS A 274 -11.25 -9.32 29.00
C LYS A 274 -10.01 -10.19 28.86
N THR A 275 -9.58 -10.46 27.61
CA THR A 275 -8.36 -11.23 27.34
C THR A 275 -7.11 -10.49 27.85
N LEU A 276 -7.17 -9.16 27.97
CA LEU A 276 -6.05 -8.33 28.40
C LEU A 276 -5.95 -8.14 29.91
N GLU A 277 -7.00 -8.44 30.67
CA GLU A 277 -7.02 -8.25 32.13
C GLU A 277 -5.77 -8.80 32.85
N PRO A 278 -5.27 -10.02 32.54
CA PRO A 278 -4.08 -10.55 33.20
C PRO A 278 -2.80 -9.76 32.90
N LEU A 279 -2.71 -9.02 31.78
CA LEU A 279 -1.51 -8.30 31.37
C LEU A 279 -1.07 -7.24 32.38
N ARG A 280 -1.99 -6.73 33.20
CA ARG A 280 -1.67 -5.73 34.24
C ARG A 280 -0.66 -6.24 35.28
N GLU A 281 -0.61 -7.55 35.48
CA GLU A 281 0.30 -8.19 36.44
C GLU A 281 1.67 -8.53 35.83
N LEU A 282 1.80 -8.50 34.49
CA LEU A 282 3.03 -8.83 33.78
C LEU A 282 3.93 -7.59 33.66
N THR A 283 4.55 -7.20 34.76
CA THR A 283 5.46 -6.04 34.81
C THR A 283 6.73 -6.25 33.98
N SER A 284 7.02 -7.48 33.56
CA SER A 284 8.09 -7.81 32.62
C SER A 284 7.78 -7.57 31.13
N LEU A 285 6.60 -7.03 30.79
CA LEU A 285 6.22 -6.82 29.39
C LEU A 285 7.02 -5.69 28.74
N VAL A 286 7.62 -6.03 27.61
CA VAL A 286 8.36 -5.10 26.74
C VAL A 286 7.64 -4.90 25.41
N GLU A 287 6.94 -5.92 24.93
CA GLU A 287 6.22 -5.87 23.66
C GLU A 287 4.81 -6.47 23.79
N VAL A 288 3.82 -5.73 23.26
CA VAL A 288 2.43 -6.17 23.16
C VAL A 288 1.91 -5.89 21.75
N ARG A 289 1.49 -6.93 21.03
CA ARG A 289 0.87 -6.82 19.70
C ARG A 289 -0.61 -7.24 19.74
N LEU A 290 -1.49 -6.27 19.45
CA LEU A 290 -2.95 -6.38 19.51
C LEU A 290 -3.64 -6.04 18.18
N GLY A 291 -2.88 -5.89 17.10
CA GLY A 291 -3.42 -5.56 15.79
C GLY A 291 -4.53 -6.52 15.33
N THR A 292 -5.57 -5.96 14.73
CA THR A 292 -6.70 -6.69 14.14
C THR A 292 -7.52 -7.50 15.16
N THR A 293 -7.64 -6.97 16.39
CA THR A 293 -8.43 -7.57 17.50
C THR A 293 -9.67 -6.73 17.83
N LYS A 294 -10.53 -7.23 18.73
CA LYS A 294 -11.72 -6.50 19.23
C LYS A 294 -11.42 -5.69 20.51
N VAL A 295 -10.16 -5.34 20.74
CA VAL A 295 -9.75 -4.51 21.87
C VAL A 295 -10.26 -3.08 21.68
N THR A 296 -10.71 -2.48 22.78
CA THR A 296 -11.21 -1.10 22.88
C THR A 296 -10.42 -0.34 23.96
N ASP A 297 -10.84 0.89 24.25
CA ASP A 297 -10.26 1.73 25.31
C ASP A 297 -10.26 1.05 26.68
N ALA A 298 -11.25 0.19 26.95
CA ALA A 298 -11.34 -0.54 28.22
C ALA A 298 -10.17 -1.54 28.40
N GLY A 299 -9.77 -2.22 27.32
CA GLY A 299 -8.64 -3.16 27.36
C GLY A 299 -7.29 -2.48 27.59
N LEU A 300 -7.13 -1.23 27.16
CA LEU A 300 -5.90 -0.46 27.41
C LEU A 300 -5.69 -0.09 28.88
N ALA A 301 -6.73 -0.14 29.72
CA ALA A 301 -6.57 0.00 31.17
C ALA A 301 -5.66 -1.10 31.76
N SER A 302 -5.63 -2.29 31.16
CA SER A 302 -4.75 -3.39 31.58
C SER A 302 -3.27 -3.16 31.24
N LEU A 303 -2.95 -2.16 30.40
CA LEU A 303 -1.58 -1.78 30.08
C LEU A 303 -1.07 -0.63 30.95
N GLN A 304 -1.95 0.00 31.73
CA GLN A 304 -1.59 1.12 32.58
C GLN A 304 -0.55 0.69 33.62
N GLY A 305 0.56 1.42 33.71
CA GLY A 305 1.62 1.14 34.68
C GLY A 305 2.68 0.13 34.23
N LEU A 306 2.54 -0.47 33.04
CA LEU A 306 3.57 -1.33 32.44
C LEU A 306 4.73 -0.49 31.90
N SER A 307 5.49 0.13 32.81
CA SER A 307 6.50 1.15 32.51
C SER A 307 7.65 0.66 31.63
N GLN A 308 7.83 -0.65 31.49
CA GLN A 308 8.88 -1.27 30.66
C GLN A 308 8.43 -1.55 29.22
N LEU A 309 7.17 -1.23 28.88
CA LEU A 309 6.64 -1.46 27.53
C LEU A 309 7.31 -0.52 26.53
N GLN A 310 7.91 -1.10 25.49
CA GLN A 310 8.62 -0.41 24.42
C GLN A 310 7.90 -0.50 23.07
N VAL A 311 7.15 -1.58 22.83
CA VAL A 311 6.47 -1.84 21.57
C VAL A 311 4.99 -2.10 21.83
N LEU A 312 4.13 -1.26 21.23
CA LEU A 312 2.68 -1.41 21.28
C LEU A 312 2.07 -1.31 19.88
N SER A 313 1.40 -2.38 19.45
CA SER A 313 0.73 -2.46 18.15
C SER A 313 -0.79 -2.54 18.35
N LEU A 314 -1.53 -1.53 17.88
CA LEU A 314 -2.98 -1.37 18.05
C LEU A 314 -3.71 -1.20 16.72
N GLU A 315 -3.07 -1.58 15.61
CA GLU A 315 -3.61 -1.36 14.29
C GLU A 315 -4.97 -2.06 14.08
N SER A 316 -5.91 -1.37 13.44
CA SER A 316 -7.26 -1.89 13.16
C SER A 316 -7.99 -2.40 14.40
N THR A 317 -7.87 -1.68 15.53
CA THR A 317 -8.63 -1.93 16.76
C THR A 317 -9.69 -0.85 16.99
N GLY A 318 -10.55 -1.03 17.99
CA GLY A 318 -11.57 -0.06 18.40
C GLY A 318 -11.06 1.06 19.31
N VAL A 319 -9.75 1.24 19.43
CA VAL A 319 -9.13 2.24 20.34
C VAL A 319 -9.36 3.66 19.84
N THR A 320 -9.80 4.55 20.74
CA THR A 320 -10.06 5.97 20.50
C THR A 320 -9.10 6.84 21.32
N ASP A 321 -9.34 8.16 21.33
CA ASP A 321 -8.61 9.13 22.13
C ASP A 321 -8.62 8.80 23.64
N ALA A 322 -9.72 8.23 24.14
CA ALA A 322 -9.84 7.84 25.55
C ALA A 322 -8.89 6.70 25.92
N GLY A 323 -8.62 5.79 24.99
CA GLY A 323 -7.64 4.73 25.15
C GLY A 323 -6.21 5.26 25.20
N LEU A 324 -5.87 6.27 24.37
CA LEU A 324 -4.55 6.91 24.41
C LEU A 324 -4.25 7.59 25.74
N GLU A 325 -5.28 8.08 26.43
CA GLU A 325 -5.12 8.62 27.79
C GLU A 325 -4.58 7.55 28.77
N LYS A 326 -4.96 6.28 28.61
CA LYS A 326 -4.54 5.18 29.50
C LYS A 326 -3.06 4.83 29.34
N ILE A 327 -2.48 5.10 28.17
CA ILE A 327 -1.08 4.78 27.85
C ILE A 327 -0.14 5.98 27.94
N LYS A 328 -0.62 7.17 28.35
CA LYS A 328 0.21 8.38 28.50
C LYS A 328 1.40 8.23 29.46
N GLY A 329 1.32 7.26 30.38
CA GLY A 329 2.37 6.94 31.35
C GLY A 329 3.43 5.93 30.89
N LEU A 330 3.32 5.39 29.67
CA LEU A 330 4.26 4.41 29.12
C LEU A 330 5.52 5.10 28.59
N GLY A 331 6.27 5.74 29.48
CA GLY A 331 7.39 6.62 29.13
C GLY A 331 8.49 5.96 28.28
N ASN A 332 8.65 4.64 28.37
CA ASN A 332 9.62 3.86 27.60
C ASN A 332 9.11 3.40 26.23
N LEU A 333 7.92 3.83 25.79
CA LEU A 333 7.38 3.43 24.50
C LEU A 333 8.24 3.99 23.36
N VAL A 334 8.70 3.11 22.48
CA VAL A 334 9.55 3.40 21.31
C VAL A 334 8.76 3.26 20.01
N TYR A 335 7.87 2.27 19.95
CA TYR A 335 7.05 1.97 18.79
C TYR A 335 5.57 1.98 19.17
N LEU A 336 4.78 2.75 18.43
CA LEU A 336 3.33 2.77 18.54
C LEU A 336 2.68 2.71 17.15
N ASN A 337 1.85 1.70 16.92
CA ASN A 337 1.08 1.58 15.70
C ASN A 337 -0.41 1.80 15.96
N LEU A 338 -0.96 2.88 15.42
CA LEU A 338 -2.39 3.27 15.49
C LEU A 338 -3.08 3.18 14.13
N TYR A 339 -2.48 2.52 13.14
CA TYR A 339 -3.02 2.40 11.79
C TYR A 339 -4.49 1.95 11.81
N GLY A 340 -5.36 2.65 11.11
CA GLY A 340 -6.77 2.27 10.97
C GLY A 340 -7.60 2.36 12.26
N THR A 341 -7.15 3.12 13.27
CA THR A 341 -7.93 3.37 14.50
C THR A 341 -8.73 4.68 14.40
N PRO A 342 -9.84 4.84 15.15
CA PRO A 342 -10.64 6.07 15.16
C PRO A 342 -10.02 7.26 15.90
N VAL A 343 -8.73 7.21 16.28
CA VAL A 343 -7.99 8.28 16.99
C VAL A 343 -8.00 9.60 16.20
N THR A 344 -8.14 10.71 16.94
CA THR A 344 -8.14 12.09 16.44
C THR A 344 -6.98 12.91 17.01
N ASP A 345 -6.90 14.19 16.63
CA ASP A 345 -5.93 15.14 17.17
C ASP A 345 -6.03 15.34 18.70
N ALA A 346 -7.20 15.08 19.30
CA ALA A 346 -7.37 15.13 20.74
C ALA A 346 -6.56 14.03 21.42
N GLY A 347 -6.59 12.81 20.88
CA GLY A 347 -5.82 11.67 21.39
C GLY A 347 -4.31 11.87 21.25
N LEU A 348 -3.83 12.52 20.19
CA LEU A 348 -2.41 12.80 19.98
C LEU A 348 -1.80 13.64 21.12
N GLN A 349 -2.59 14.46 21.82
CA GLN A 349 -2.10 15.26 22.95
C GLN A 349 -1.59 14.39 24.10
N HIS A 350 -2.16 13.20 24.28
CA HIS A 350 -1.72 12.25 25.31
C HIS A 350 -0.36 11.61 25.00
N LEU A 351 0.10 11.66 23.74
CA LEU A 351 1.39 11.09 23.33
C LEU A 351 2.57 12.05 23.50
N ALA A 352 2.32 13.35 23.70
CA ALA A 352 3.37 14.38 23.76
C ALA A 352 4.40 14.17 24.89
N GLY A 353 4.05 13.41 25.93
CA GLY A 353 4.92 13.04 27.04
C GLY A 353 5.84 11.84 26.76
N LEU A 354 5.61 11.07 25.69
CA LEU A 354 6.35 9.85 25.37
C LEU A 354 7.68 10.18 24.68
N LYS A 355 8.64 10.68 25.46
CA LYS A 355 9.90 11.23 24.92
C LYS A 355 10.79 10.21 24.23
N HIS A 356 10.60 8.91 24.47
CA HIS A 356 11.33 7.84 23.80
C HIS A 356 10.66 7.34 22.51
N LEU A 357 9.48 7.87 22.15
CA LEU A 357 8.75 7.40 20.98
C LEU A 357 9.50 7.76 19.69
N ARG A 358 9.81 6.73 18.90
CA ARG A 358 10.58 6.85 17.65
C ARG A 358 9.75 6.56 16.42
N ASN A 359 8.82 5.62 16.49
CA ASN A 359 8.02 5.23 15.34
C ASN A 359 6.55 5.31 15.72
N LEU A 360 5.81 6.18 15.04
CA LEU A 360 4.38 6.36 15.22
C LEU A 360 3.67 6.22 13.87
N TYR A 361 2.76 5.25 13.76
CA TYR A 361 1.97 5.03 12.55
C TYR A 361 0.54 5.52 12.75
N LEU A 362 0.11 6.48 11.94
CA LEU A 362 -1.20 7.16 12.00
C LEU A 362 -2.01 7.03 10.72
N TRP A 363 -1.56 6.22 9.75
CA TRP A 363 -2.29 6.08 8.49
C TRP A 363 -3.72 5.54 8.73
N GLN A 364 -4.68 6.05 7.97
CA GLN A 364 -6.12 5.74 8.12
C GLN A 364 -6.69 6.00 9.53
N THR A 365 -6.11 6.92 10.29
CA THR A 365 -6.74 7.50 11.48
C THR A 365 -7.53 8.76 11.13
N LYS A 366 -8.14 9.41 12.13
CA LYS A 366 -8.87 10.68 11.98
C LYS A 366 -8.00 11.89 12.34
N THR A 367 -6.67 11.73 12.41
CA THR A 367 -5.74 12.83 12.69
C THR A 367 -5.57 13.75 11.49
N THR A 368 -5.42 15.05 11.73
CA THR A 368 -5.17 16.04 10.68
C THR A 368 -3.67 16.31 10.51
N PRO A 369 -3.25 16.86 9.35
CA PRO A 369 -1.88 17.33 9.17
C PRO A 369 -1.44 18.34 10.24
N GLU A 370 -2.36 19.19 10.72
CA GLU A 370 -2.11 20.17 11.77
C GLU A 370 -1.85 19.51 13.12
N GLY A 371 -2.67 18.52 13.49
CA GLY A 371 -2.49 17.72 14.70
C GLY A 371 -1.17 16.96 14.71
N VAL A 372 -0.82 16.35 13.56
CA VAL A 372 0.47 15.67 13.36
C VAL A 372 1.63 16.65 13.48
N LYS A 373 1.55 17.83 12.88
CA LYS A 373 2.58 18.87 12.99
C LYS A 373 2.79 19.32 14.43
N LYS A 374 1.70 19.49 15.20
CA LYS A 374 1.76 19.84 16.62
C LYS A 374 2.45 18.74 17.44
N LEU A 375 2.12 17.47 17.20
CA LEU A 375 2.77 16.35 17.87
C LEU A 375 4.25 16.23 17.48
N GLN A 376 4.57 16.41 16.19
CA GLN A 376 5.95 16.37 15.69
C GLN A 376 6.83 17.45 16.36
N ALA A 377 6.27 18.63 16.65
CA ALA A 377 6.97 19.67 17.40
C ALA A 377 7.24 19.28 18.86
N ALA A 378 6.33 18.53 19.49
CA ALA A 378 6.50 18.03 20.86
C ALA A 378 7.46 16.82 20.97
N LEU A 379 7.59 16.06 19.87
CA LEU A 379 8.42 14.87 19.72
C LEU A 379 9.34 14.99 18.48
N PRO A 380 10.35 15.88 18.49
CA PRO A 380 11.18 16.13 17.32
C PRO A 380 11.96 14.90 16.87
N GLY A 381 12.27 13.95 17.76
CA GLY A 381 12.95 12.69 17.43
C GLY A 381 12.05 11.57 16.90
N CYS A 382 10.73 11.76 16.88
CA CYS A 382 9.77 10.76 16.44
C CYS A 382 9.54 10.83 14.92
N GLU A 383 9.63 9.69 14.26
CA GLU A 383 9.19 9.46 12.90
C GLU A 383 7.69 9.15 12.89
N ILE A 384 6.90 10.13 12.46
CA ILE A 384 5.45 10.00 12.33
C ILE A 384 5.10 9.67 10.89
N ASN A 385 4.55 8.47 10.68
CA ASN A 385 4.11 7.96 9.40
C ASN A 385 2.59 8.10 9.26
N THR A 386 2.14 9.00 8.40
CA THR A 386 0.72 9.22 8.08
C THR A 386 0.26 8.49 6.82
N GLY A 387 1.07 7.56 6.30
CA GLY A 387 0.88 6.89 5.02
C GLY A 387 1.35 7.71 3.82
N ALA A 388 1.25 7.12 2.63
CA ALA A 388 1.49 7.85 1.39
C ALA A 388 0.28 8.72 1.06
N ASP A 389 0.53 9.97 0.69
CA ASP A 389 -0.48 10.84 0.09
C ASP A 389 -0.83 10.28 -1.30
N LEU A 390 -1.81 9.37 -1.32
CA LEU A 390 -2.45 8.93 -2.55
C LEU A 390 -3.36 10.06 -3.01
N THR A 391 -2.78 11.20 -3.40
CA THR A 391 -3.49 12.16 -4.24
C THR A 391 -3.93 11.37 -5.47
N VAL A 392 -5.22 11.03 -5.47
CA VAL A 392 -5.87 10.43 -6.62
C VAL A 392 -5.67 11.45 -7.74
N ILE A 393 -4.77 11.14 -8.68
CA ILE A 393 -4.72 11.87 -9.94
C ILE A 393 -6.15 11.74 -10.48
N PRO A 394 -6.92 12.83 -10.57
CA PRO A 394 -8.29 12.74 -11.07
C PRO A 394 -8.21 12.06 -12.44
N PRO A 395 -9.11 11.09 -12.73
CA PRO A 395 -9.14 10.47 -14.05
C PRO A 395 -9.15 11.59 -15.09
N PRO A 396 -8.32 11.51 -16.16
CA PRO A 396 -8.32 12.54 -17.18
C PRO A 396 -9.77 12.74 -17.62
N GLU A 397 -10.27 13.98 -17.49
CA GLU A 397 -11.64 14.31 -17.83
C GLU A 397 -11.95 13.71 -19.21
N LYS A 398 -12.93 12.81 -19.25
CA LYS A 398 -13.46 12.33 -20.52
C LYS A 398 -14.02 13.54 -21.24
N LYS A 399 -13.27 14.07 -22.20
CA LYS A 399 -13.81 14.97 -23.21
C LYS A 399 -15.01 14.25 -23.79
N GLU A 400 -16.20 14.77 -23.55
CA GLU A 400 -17.42 14.27 -24.17
C GLU A 400 -17.19 14.27 -25.67
N GLU A 401 -17.20 13.08 -26.27
CA GLU A 401 -17.17 12.95 -27.72
C GLU A 401 -18.38 13.70 -28.29
N PRO A 402 -18.19 14.59 -29.28
CA PRO A 402 -19.32 15.22 -29.92
C PRO A 402 -20.17 14.13 -30.57
N LYS A 403 -21.43 14.02 -30.15
CA LYS A 403 -22.43 13.11 -30.72
C LYS A 403 -22.38 13.20 -32.24
N LYS A 404 -21.93 12.13 -32.90
CA LYS A 404 -22.08 11.93 -34.34
C LYS A 404 -23.57 12.08 -34.66
N LYS A 405 -23.93 13.13 -35.38
CA LYS A 405 -25.22 13.22 -36.06
C LYS A 405 -25.23 12.14 -37.13
N GLU A 406 -26.17 11.21 -37.02
CA GLU A 406 -26.51 10.29 -38.10
C GLU A 406 -26.95 11.10 -39.33
N GLU A 407 -26.29 10.89 -40.46
CA GLU A 407 -26.80 11.32 -41.75
C GLU A 407 -27.92 10.35 -42.21
N PRO A 408 -29.02 10.86 -42.77
CA PRO A 408 -30.14 10.03 -43.16
C PRO A 408 -29.83 9.26 -44.45
N LYS A 409 -30.17 7.97 -44.44
CA LYS A 409 -30.18 7.10 -45.62
C LYS A 409 -31.10 7.68 -46.70
N LYS A 410 -30.56 7.79 -47.91
CA LYS A 410 -31.35 7.81 -49.15
C LYS A 410 -32.06 6.46 -49.29
N GLU A 411 -33.38 6.48 -49.52
CA GLU A 411 -34.03 5.38 -50.22
C GLU A 411 -35.10 5.95 -51.16
N GLU A 412 -35.01 5.49 -52.40
CA GLU A 412 -35.71 5.96 -53.58
C GLU A 412 -37.17 5.53 -53.63
N ALA A 413 -37.93 6.32 -54.35
CA ALA A 413 -39.34 6.13 -54.70
C ALA A 413 -39.64 4.79 -55.40
N LYS A 414 -40.80 4.20 -55.08
CA LYS A 414 -41.55 3.35 -56.03
C LYS A 414 -43.08 3.48 -55.83
N LYS A 415 -43.69 4.13 -56.83
CA LYS A 415 -45.02 3.93 -57.46
C LYS A 415 -46.12 3.16 -56.70
N LYS A 416 -47.30 3.79 -56.58
CA LYS A 416 -48.66 3.28 -56.96
C LYS A 416 -49.55 4.52 -57.20
N GLU A 417 -49.84 4.94 -58.44
CA GLU A 417 -50.98 4.51 -59.28
C GLU A 417 -52.28 4.20 -58.53
N GLU A 418 -53.17 5.19 -58.46
CA GLU A 418 -54.61 5.02 -58.25
C GLU A 418 -55.33 4.84 -59.60
N PRO A 419 -56.39 4.01 -59.66
CA PRO A 419 -57.41 4.14 -60.69
C PRO A 419 -58.68 4.78 -60.13
N LYS A 420 -59.05 5.92 -60.75
CA LYS A 420 -60.40 6.41 -61.09
C LYS A 420 -61.61 5.90 -60.27
N LYS A 421 -62.33 6.84 -59.66
CA LYS A 421 -63.64 7.30 -60.16
C LYS A 421 -64.07 8.63 -59.56
#